data_AF-A0A8T5TPU6-F1
#
_entry.id   AF-A0A8T5TPU6-F1
#
_cell.length_a   1.000
_cell.length_b   1.000
_cell.length_c   1.000
_cell.angle_alpha   90.00
_cell.angle_beta   90.00
_cell.angle_gamma   90.00
#
_symmetry.space_group_name_H-M   'P 1'
#
loop_
_entity.id
_entity.type
_entity.pdbx_description
1 polymer ?
#
loop_
_entity_poly.entity_id
_entity_poly.type
_entity_poly.pdbx_seq_one_letter_code
_entity_poly.pdbx_strand_id
1 'polypeptide(L)'
;MSNNSEDCELDYYLSIIDFYQNQNTDRETTEIWRNKSFIELMKVLKRTRNKKFVKNAIILILSLFDQTPPDSYTNRGIQVNSLTNGDKLFYVNILKSEFINDIPN
;
A
#
# COMPACT_ATOMS: atom_id res chain seq x y z
N MET A 1 24.26 -27.72 6.83
CA MET A 1 24.55 -26.55 5.98
C MET A 1 23.30 -26.22 5.18
N SER A 2 22.42 -25.35 5.69
CA SER A 2 21.36 -24.62 4.95
C SER A 2 20.52 -23.74 5.91
N ASN A 3 21.12 -22.84 6.71
CA ASN A 3 20.34 -22.08 7.73
C ASN A 3 20.40 -20.54 7.56
N ASN A 4 21.41 -19.99 6.88
CA ASN A 4 21.63 -18.53 6.91
C ASN A 4 20.55 -17.68 6.23
N SER A 5 19.78 -18.21 5.27
CA SER A 5 18.73 -17.42 4.59
C SER A 5 17.42 -17.39 5.36
N GLU A 6 17.02 -18.51 5.97
CA GLU A 6 15.78 -18.57 6.77
C GLU A 6 15.89 -17.75 8.05
N ASP A 7 17.08 -17.78 8.68
CA ASP A 7 17.37 -16.95 9.86
C ASP A 7 17.24 -15.45 9.53
N CYS A 8 17.75 -15.02 8.37
CA CYS A 8 17.69 -13.61 7.93
C CYS A 8 16.26 -13.14 7.57
N GLU A 9 15.42 -14.02 7.02
CA GLU A 9 14.01 -13.70 6.75
C GLU A 9 13.22 -13.54 8.06
N LEU A 10 13.44 -14.46 9.01
CA LEU A 10 12.79 -14.43 10.32
C LEU A 10 13.18 -13.19 11.11
N ASP A 11 14.47 -12.85 11.15
CA ASP A 11 14.98 -11.64 11.81
C ASP A 11 14.32 -10.38 11.24
N TYR A 12 14.11 -10.33 9.92
CA TYR A 12 13.41 -9.22 9.30
C TYR A 12 11.94 -9.16 9.74
N TYR A 13 11.23 -10.28 9.78
CA TYR A 13 9.85 -10.31 10.26
C TYR A 13 9.73 -9.91 11.73
N LEU A 14 10.66 -10.35 12.58
CA LEU A 14 10.72 -9.93 13.98
C LEU A 14 10.93 -8.43 14.10
N SER A 15 11.82 -7.83 13.28
CA SER A 15 12.02 -6.37 13.29
C SER A 15 10.77 -5.57 12.94
N ILE A 16 9.89 -6.11 12.07
CA ILE A 16 8.61 -5.48 11.74
C ILE A 16 7.67 -5.53 12.95
N ILE A 17 7.58 -6.68 13.62
CA ILE A 17 6.74 -6.88 14.80
C ILE A 17 7.22 -6.02 15.97
N ASP A 18 8.53 -5.98 16.21
CA ASP A 18 9.13 -5.17 17.27
C ASP A 18 8.85 -3.68 17.03
N PHE A 19 8.98 -3.21 15.80
CA PHE A 19 8.64 -1.83 15.47
C PHE A 19 7.14 -1.55 15.70
N TYR A 20 6.27 -2.48 15.33
CA TYR A 20 4.81 -2.36 15.54
C TYR A 20 4.42 -2.34 17.03
N GLN A 21 4.99 -3.23 17.84
CA GLN A 21 4.66 -3.33 19.27
C GLN A 21 5.18 -2.16 20.08
N ASN A 22 6.31 -1.57 19.66
CA ASN A 22 6.91 -0.41 20.31
C ASN A 22 6.34 0.94 19.83
N GLN A 23 5.21 0.94 19.09
CA GLN A 23 4.58 2.15 18.61
C GLN A 23 3.88 2.94 19.73
N ASN A 24 4.68 3.72 20.46
CA ASN A 24 4.25 4.96 21.10
C ASN A 24 4.49 6.18 20.18
N THR A 25 4.72 5.94 18.89
CA THR A 25 5.30 6.90 17.96
C THR A 25 4.25 7.57 17.07
N ASP A 26 4.51 8.84 16.75
CA ASP A 26 3.67 9.66 15.89
C ASP A 26 3.52 9.05 14.48
N ARG A 27 2.44 9.45 13.80
CA ARG A 27 2.09 8.99 12.45
C ARG A 27 3.22 9.21 11.43
N GLU A 28 3.89 10.34 11.49
CA GLU A 28 5.00 10.69 10.59
C GLU A 28 6.15 9.68 10.73
N THR A 29 6.52 9.35 11.97
CA THR A 29 7.58 8.36 12.23
C THR A 29 7.23 6.97 11.67
N THR A 30 5.95 6.58 11.76
CA THR A 30 5.44 5.32 11.19
C THR A 30 5.50 5.31 9.66
N GLU A 31 5.08 6.40 9.01
CA GLU A 31 5.13 6.54 7.55
C GLU A 31 6.58 6.53 7.03
N ILE A 32 7.51 7.23 7.71
CA ILE A 32 8.93 7.22 7.38
C ILE A 32 9.51 5.80 7.47
N TRP A 33 9.19 5.06 8.53
CA TRP A 33 9.67 3.70 8.70
C TRP A 33 9.13 2.77 7.61
N ARG A 34 7.83 2.82 7.30
CA ARG A 34 7.22 2.04 6.21
C ARG A 34 7.91 2.29 4.87
N ASN A 35 8.12 3.55 4.52
CA ASN A 35 8.77 3.94 3.28
C ASN A 35 10.20 3.39 3.19
N LYS A 36 10.97 3.48 4.29
CA LYS A 36 12.32 2.90 4.36
C LYS A 36 12.29 1.37 4.20
N SER A 37 11.36 0.69 4.87
CA SER A 37 11.19 -0.76 4.78
C SER A 37 10.88 -1.21 3.36
N PHE A 38 9.99 -0.50 2.64
CA PHE A 38 9.70 -0.82 1.23
C PHE A 38 10.93 -0.63 0.32
N ILE A 39 11.71 0.45 0.52
CA ILE A 39 12.95 0.67 -0.23
C ILE A 39 13.95 -0.47 0.00
N GLU A 40 14.12 -0.93 1.24
CA GLU A 40 15.00 -2.07 1.55
C GLU A 40 14.49 -3.36 0.91
N LEU A 41 13.19 -3.64 0.97
CA LEU A 41 12.59 -4.80 0.31
C LEU A 41 12.77 -4.77 -1.21
N MET A 42 12.70 -3.60 -1.86
CA MET A 42 13.01 -3.45 -3.28
C MET A 42 14.47 -3.79 -3.58
N LYS A 43 15.42 -3.36 -2.73
CA LYS A 43 16.84 -3.72 -2.86
C LYS A 43 17.06 -5.22 -2.68
N VAL A 44 16.41 -5.83 -1.69
CA VAL A 44 16.47 -7.28 -1.46
C VAL A 44 15.90 -8.03 -2.67
N LEU A 45 14.77 -7.60 -3.23
CA LEU A 45 14.19 -8.20 -4.42
C LEU A 45 15.15 -8.12 -5.62
N LYS A 46 15.81 -6.98 -5.81
CA LYS A 46 16.78 -6.79 -6.90
C LYS A 46 17.99 -7.73 -6.76
N ARG A 47 18.50 -7.91 -5.54
CA ARG A 47 19.71 -8.71 -5.24
C ARG A 47 19.43 -10.22 -5.22
N THR A 48 18.38 -10.64 -4.53
CA THR A 48 18.10 -12.07 -4.25
C THR A 48 17.08 -12.69 -5.20
N ARG A 49 16.27 -11.86 -5.88
CA ARG A 49 15.08 -12.30 -6.63
C ARG A 49 14.06 -13.10 -5.81
N ASN A 50 14.17 -13.09 -4.48
CA ASN A 50 13.27 -13.81 -3.60
C ASN A 50 11.93 -13.07 -3.48
N LYS A 51 11.05 -13.33 -4.45
CA LYS A 51 9.70 -12.75 -4.52
C LYS A 51 8.82 -13.18 -3.35
N LYS A 52 9.00 -14.41 -2.83
CA LYS A 52 8.18 -14.96 -1.75
C LYS A 52 8.41 -14.18 -0.46
N PHE A 53 9.67 -14.02 -0.07
CA PHE A 53 10.06 -13.24 1.11
C PHE A 53 9.53 -11.82 1.05
N VAL A 54 9.81 -11.12 -0.05
CA VAL A 54 9.44 -9.71 -0.24
C VAL A 54 7.92 -9.52 -0.23
N LYS A 55 7.18 -10.41 -0.91
CA LYS A 55 5.72 -10.39 -0.90
C LYS A 55 5.17 -10.56 0.52
N ASN A 56 5.67 -11.56 1.25
CA ASN A 56 5.20 -11.84 2.60
C ASN A 56 5.52 -10.69 3.57
N ALA A 57 6.70 -10.09 3.45
CA ALA A 57 7.07 -8.90 4.23
C ALA A 57 6.14 -7.71 3.96
N ILE A 58 5.83 -7.44 2.68
CA ILE A 58 4.88 -6.38 2.31
C ILE A 58 3.50 -6.64 2.89
N ILE A 59 2.99 -7.88 2.76
CA ILE A 59 1.69 -8.26 3.33
C ILE A 59 1.68 -7.98 4.83
N LEU A 60 2.72 -8.42 5.56
CA LEU A 60 2.80 -8.21 7.01
C LEU A 60 2.80 -6.72 7.38
N ILE A 61 3.58 -5.90 6.67
CA ILE A 61 3.62 -4.43 6.90
C ILE A 61 2.22 -3.83 6.65
N LEU A 62 1.57 -4.17 5.54
CA LEU A 62 0.24 -3.63 5.23
C LEU A 62 -0.79 -4.08 6.28
N SER A 63 -0.79 -5.35 6.68
CA SER A 63 -1.72 -5.87 7.66
C SER A 63 -1.58 -5.24 9.05
N LEU A 64 -0.37 -4.84 9.44
CA LEU A 64 -0.12 -4.23 10.74
C LEU A 64 -0.42 -2.72 10.75
N PHE A 65 -0.05 -2.01 9.68
CA PHE A 65 -0.05 -0.54 9.67
C PHE A 65 -1.20 0.10 8.90
N ASP A 66 -1.86 -0.60 7.97
CA ASP A 66 -3.07 -0.07 7.32
C ASP A 66 -4.29 -0.42 8.17
N GLN A 67 -4.52 0.39 9.20
CA GLN A 67 -5.80 0.42 9.93
C GLN A 67 -6.89 1.17 9.17
N THR A 68 -6.58 1.73 7.99
CA THR A 68 -7.60 2.36 7.15
C THR A 68 -8.58 1.28 6.73
N PRO A 69 -9.85 1.34 7.17
CA PRO A 69 -10.83 0.43 6.61
C PRO A 69 -10.82 0.61 5.09
N PRO A 70 -10.98 -0.47 4.31
CA PRO A 70 -11.17 -0.36 2.86
C PRO A 70 -12.30 0.64 2.52
N ASP A 71 -13.17 0.88 3.50
CA ASP A 71 -14.31 1.78 3.50
C ASP A 71 -13.99 3.29 3.59
N SER A 72 -12.73 3.68 3.77
CA SER A 72 -12.33 5.10 3.76
C SER A 72 -12.54 5.78 2.39
N TYR A 73 -12.58 5.01 1.30
CA TYR A 73 -12.93 5.49 -0.04
C TYR A 73 -14.39 5.23 -0.40
N THR A 74 -15.01 4.15 0.10
CA THR A 74 -16.44 3.87 -0.13
C THR A 74 -17.34 4.97 0.45
N ASN A 75 -17.01 5.48 1.64
CA ASN A 75 -17.75 6.57 2.29
C ASN A 75 -17.42 7.98 1.75
N ARG A 76 -16.46 8.09 0.83
CA ARG A 76 -16.15 9.35 0.13
C ARG A 76 -16.93 9.51 -1.17
N GLY A 77 -17.62 8.47 -1.63
CA GLY A 77 -18.47 8.50 -2.80
C GLY A 77 -19.91 8.92 -2.46
N ILE A 78 -20.59 9.53 -3.44
CA ILE A 78 -22.04 9.72 -3.40
C ILE A 78 -22.68 8.48 -4.04
N GLN A 79 -23.75 7.93 -3.45
CA GLN A 79 -24.46 6.82 -4.07
C GLN A 79 -24.98 7.23 -5.45
N VAL A 80 -24.74 6.43 -6.49
CA VAL A 80 -25.17 6.76 -7.87
C VAL A 80 -26.68 7.00 -7.97
N ASN A 81 -27.46 6.35 -7.10
CA ASN A 81 -28.91 6.50 -7.05
C ASN A 81 -29.37 7.81 -6.40
N SER A 82 -28.52 8.49 -5.62
CA SER A 82 -28.81 9.83 -5.07
C SER A 82 -28.40 10.96 -6.00
N LEU A 83 -27.76 10.66 -7.13
CA LEU A 83 -27.40 11.67 -8.14
C LEU A 83 -28.62 12.05 -8.99
N THR A 84 -28.79 13.34 -9.23
CA THR A 84 -29.78 13.81 -10.21
C THR A 84 -29.35 13.43 -11.63
N ASN A 85 -30.27 13.47 -12.58
CA ASN A 85 -29.92 13.25 -14.00
C ASN A 85 -28.91 14.28 -14.51
N GLY A 86 -28.92 15.51 -13.97
CA GLY A 86 -27.94 16.55 -14.28
C GLY A 86 -26.54 16.19 -13.78
N ASP A 87 -26.43 15.73 -12.53
CA ASP A 87 -25.15 15.31 -11.94
C ASP A 87 -24.54 14.13 -12.70
N LYS A 88 -25.37 13.15 -13.05
CA LYS A 88 -24.95 11.99 -13.85
C LYS A 88 -24.39 12.42 -15.21
N LEU A 89 -25.09 13.33 -15.90
CA LEU A 89 -24.63 13.84 -17.18
C LEU A 89 -23.32 14.61 -17.05
N PHE A 90 -23.19 15.42 -16.00
CA PHE A 90 -21.97 16.17 -15.68
C PHE A 90 -20.76 15.25 -15.43
N TYR A 91 -20.89 14.26 -14.55
CA TYR A 91 -19.81 13.31 -14.27
C TYR A 91 -19.44 12.46 -15.48
N VAL A 92 -20.42 12.03 -16.29
CA VAL A 92 -20.15 11.31 -17.55
C VAL A 92 -19.36 12.18 -18.53
N ASN A 93 -19.65 13.47 -18.61
CA ASN A 93 -18.90 14.39 -19.48
C ASN A 93 -17.47 14.62 -18.98
N ILE A 94 -17.26 14.71 -17.66
CA ILE A 94 -15.90 14.74 -17.08
C ILE A 94 -15.13 13.48 -17.47
N LEU A 95 -15.70 12.30 -17.21
CA LEU A 95 -15.04 11.03 -17.53
C LEU A 95 -14.70 10.93 -19.02
N LYS A 96 -15.63 11.30 -19.91
CA LYS A 96 -15.34 11.36 -21.36
C LYS A 96 -14.20 12.30 -21.70
N SER A 97 -14.12 13.47 -21.05
CA SER A 97 -13.06 14.44 -21.31
C SER A 97 -11.68 13.94 -20.87
N GLU A 98 -11.61 13.12 -19.83
CA GLU A 98 -10.37 12.49 -19.39
C GLU A 98 -9.83 11.50 -20.43
N PHE A 99 -10.71 10.75 -21.12
CA PHE A 99 -10.31 9.82 -22.19
C PHE A 99 -10.02 10.50 -23.54
N ILE A 100 -10.60 11.66 -23.82
CA ILE A 100 -10.41 12.37 -25.11
C ILE A 100 -9.08 13.13 -25.15
N ASN A 101 -8.52 13.53 -24.00
CA ASN A 101 -7.25 14.25 -23.94
C ASN A 101 -5.99 13.36 -24.04
N ASP A 102 -6.15 12.04 -24.16
CA ASP A 102 -5.05 11.06 -24.23
C ASP A 102 -4.73 10.56 -25.66
N ILE A 103 -5.20 11.25 -26.71
CA ILE A 103 -4.74 10.99 -28.08
C ILE A 103 -3.53 11.89 -28.36
N PRO A 104 -2.30 11.35 -28.46
CA PRO A 104 -1.16 12.13 -28.90
C PRO A 104 -1.32 12.47 -30.39
N ASN A 105 -1.07 13.73 -30.74
CA ASN A 105 -0.81 14.15 -32.12
C ASN A 105 0.43 13.44 -32.68
#